data_AF-A0A7V6HG50-F1
#
_entry.id   AF-A0A7V6HG50-F1
#
_cell.length_a   1.000
_cell.length_b   1.000
_cell.length_c   1.000
_cell.angle_alpha   90.00
_cell.angle_beta   90.00
_cell.angle_gamma   90.00
#
_symmetry.space_group_name_H-M   'P 1'
#
loop_
_entity.id
_entity.type
_entity.pdbx_description
1 polymer ?
#
loop_
_entity_poly.entity_id
_entity_poly.type
_entity_poly.pdbx_seq_one_letter_code
_entity_poly.pdbx_strand_id
1 'polypeptide(L)'
;MRNDTVNVTLRLDREIKEDAEILFKELGMNLTTAFNIFVRQSLRLGKIPFEIADPFYCDRNVARLHSSIAKAEAGELERHELIEE
;
A
#
# COMPACT_ATOMS: atom_id res chain seq x y z
N MET A 1 -18.15 17.60 28.59
CA MET A 1 -18.30 16.99 27.26
C MET A 1 -18.65 15.53 27.47
N ARG A 2 -19.75 15.03 26.92
CA ARG A 2 -20.08 13.60 26.95
C ARG A 2 -19.02 12.85 26.15
N ASN A 3 -18.30 11.95 26.82
CA ASN A 3 -17.31 11.09 26.18
C ASN A 3 -18.06 9.83 25.70
N ASP A 4 -18.95 10.02 24.72
CA ASP A 4 -19.79 8.94 24.19
C ASP A 4 -18.93 8.12 23.22
N THR A 5 -18.27 7.08 23.74
CA THR A 5 -17.56 6.10 22.93
C THR A 5 -18.56 5.17 22.26
N VAL A 6 -18.41 4.95 20.96
CA VAL A 6 -19.23 4.00 20.19
C VAL A 6 -18.40 2.77 19.85
N ASN A 7 -18.99 1.58 20.01
CA ASN A 7 -18.35 0.33 19.62
C ASN A 7 -18.40 0.17 18.09
N VAL A 8 -17.25 -0.13 17.49
CA VAL A 8 -17.12 -0.41 16.06
C VAL A 8 -16.63 -1.85 15.89
N THR A 9 -17.35 -2.65 15.11
CA THR A 9 -16.94 -4.01 14.74
C THR A 9 -16.39 -4.01 13.32
N LEU A 10 -15.13 -4.39 13.16
CA LEU A 10 -14.46 -4.53 11.87
C LEU A 10 -14.22 -6.01 11.58
N ARG A 11 -14.53 -6.45 10.35
CA ARG A 11 -14.18 -7.78 9.85
C ARG A 11 -12.92 -7.67 9.02
N LEU A 12 -11.93 -8.51 9.34
CA LEU A 12 -10.67 -8.66 8.63
C LEU A 12 -10.38 -10.15 8.49
N ASP A 13 -9.65 -10.50 7.44
CA ASP A 13 -9.10 -11.85 7.33
C ASP A 13 -8.09 -12.10 8.45
N ARG A 14 -7.99 -13.36 8.89
CA ARG A 14 -7.13 -13.74 10.02
C ARG A 14 -5.67 -13.39 9.75
N GLU A 15 -5.17 -13.75 8.57
CA GLU A 15 -3.78 -13.53 8.19
C GLU A 15 -3.44 -12.03 8.17
N ILE A 16 -4.29 -11.21 7.53
CA ILE A 16 -4.13 -9.75 7.49
C ILE A 16 -4.14 -9.15 8.91
N LYS A 17 -4.99 -9.65 9.80
CA LYS A 17 -5.04 -9.18 11.18
C LYS A 17 -3.73 -9.48 11.92
N GLU A 18 -3.20 -10.69 11.78
CA GLU A 18 -1.96 -11.13 12.44
C GLU A 18 -0.77 -10.29 11.97
N ASP A 19 -0.64 -10.09 10.65
CA ASP A 19 0.41 -9.25 10.06
C ASP A 19 0.32 -7.80 10.55
N ALA A 20 -0.89 -7.23 10.58
CA ALA A 20 -1.11 -5.88 11.08
C ALA A 20 -0.77 -5.75 12.57
N GLU A 21 -1.12 -6.73 13.40
CA GLU A 21 -0.79 -6.74 14.82
C GLU A 21 0.73 -6.79 15.05
N ILE A 22 1.47 -7.59 14.28
CA ILE A 22 2.94 -7.64 14.34
C ILE A 22 3.53 -6.28 13.97
N LEU A 23 3.15 -5.73 12.81
CA LEU A 23 3.65 -4.44 12.32
C LEU A 23 3.39 -3.31 13.32
N PHE A 24 2.14 -3.16 13.79
CA PHE A 24 1.81 -2.05 14.69
C PHE A 24 2.47 -2.22 16.06
N LYS A 25 2.68 -3.46 16.52
CA LYS A 25 3.40 -3.73 17.77
C LYS A 25 4.86 -3.32 17.68
N GLU A 26 5.53 -3.55 16.56
CA GLU A 26 6.89 -3.04 16.30
C GLU A 26 6.94 -1.51 16.33
N LEU A 27 5.87 -0.86 15.85
CA LEU A 27 5.69 0.58 15.92
C LEU A 27 5.23 1.10 17.31
N GLY A 28 5.11 0.22 18.30
CA GLY A 28 4.74 0.57 19.67
C GLY A 28 3.25 0.89 19.89
N MET A 29 2.35 0.40 19.04
CA MET A 29 0.92 0.63 19.14
C MET A 29 0.09 -0.64 18.86
N ASN A 30 -1.18 -0.62 19.24
CA ASN A 30 -2.11 -1.70 18.91
C ASN A 30 -2.99 -1.32 17.70
N LEU A 31 -3.67 -2.31 17.14
CA LEU A 31 -4.53 -2.15 15.96
C LEU A 31 -5.63 -1.10 16.19
N THR A 32 -6.21 -1.03 17.39
CA THR A 32 -7.24 -0.04 17.74
C THR A 32 -6.70 1.39 17.71
N THR A 33 -5.49 1.61 18.23
CA THR A 33 -4.81 2.92 18.19
C THR A 33 -4.49 3.31 16.76
N ALA A 34 -3.96 2.37 15.96
CA ALA A 34 -3.67 2.60 14.54
C ALA A 34 -4.94 2.99 13.75
N PHE A 35 -6.05 2.27 13.98
CA PHE A 35 -7.33 2.58 13.36
C PHE A 35 -7.87 3.96 13.77
N ASN A 36 -7.77 4.32 15.04
CA ASN A 36 -8.16 5.65 15.53
C ASN A 36 -7.32 6.77 14.89
N ILE A 37 -6.02 6.54 14.69
CA ILE A 37 -5.15 7.48 13.97
C ILE A 37 -5.62 7.61 12.53
N PHE A 38 -5.85 6.49 11.82
CA PHE A 38 -6.35 6.50 10.45
C PHE A 38 -7.62 7.35 10.31
N VAL A 39 -8.64 7.12 11.15
CA VAL A 39 -9.90 7.88 11.09
C VAL A 39 -9.66 9.37 11.32
N ARG A 40 -8.85 9.74 12.33
CA ARG A 40 -8.54 11.14 12.63
C ARG A 40 -7.77 11.81 11.49
N GLN A 41 -6.84 11.10 10.86
CA GLN A 41 -6.10 11.60 9.69
C GLN A 41 -7.04 11.82 8.51
N SER A 42 -7.91 10.85 8.22
CA SER A 42 -8.89 10.94 7.14
C SER A 42 -9.81 12.16 7.32
N LEU A 43 -10.34 12.36 8.53
CA LEU A 43 -11.19 13.50 8.85
C LEU A 43 -10.47 14.84 8.73
N ARG A 44 -9.20 14.90 9.18
CA ARG A 44 -8.40 16.13 9.14
C ARG A 44 -8.06 16.56 7.72
N LEU A 45 -7.78 15.60 6.84
CA LEU A 45 -7.37 15.86 5.46
C LEU A 45 -8.55 15.88 4.47
N GLY A 46 -9.72 15.41 4.88
CA GLY A 46 -10.87 15.25 3.99
C GLY A 46 -10.66 14.23 2.88
N LYS A 47 -9.68 13.32 3.03
CA LYS A 47 -9.33 12.28 2.05
C LYS A 47 -8.73 11.06 2.76
N ILE A 48 -8.58 9.95 2.05
CA ILE A 48 -7.83 8.80 2.55
C ILE A 48 -6.36 9.22 2.76
N PRO A 49 -5.77 9.00 3.96
CA PRO A 49 -4.47 9.54 4.37
C PRO A 49 -3.29 8.70 3.87
N PHE A 50 -3.48 8.03 2.74
CA PHE A 50 -2.46 7.33 1.99
C PHE A 50 -2.86 7.34 0.52
N GLU A 51 -1.89 7.17 -0.37
CA GLU A 51 -2.13 7.10 -1.80
C GLU A 51 -2.74 5.74 -2.15
N ILE A 52 -3.82 5.76 -2.93
CA ILE A 52 -4.45 4.55 -3.46
C ILE A 52 -3.97 4.43 -4.90
N ALA A 53 -2.78 3.88 -5.07
CA ALA A 53 -2.18 3.63 -6.37
C ALA A 53 -1.62 2.21 -6.40
N ASP A 54 -1.63 1.60 -7.58
CA ASP A 54 -0.84 0.40 -7.82
C ASP A 54 0.63 0.81 -7.93
N PRO A 55 1.53 0.35 -7.03
CA PRO A 55 2.94 0.69 -7.09
C PRO A 55 3.59 0.30 -8.44
N PHE A 56 3.05 -0.72 -9.10
CA PHE A 56 3.53 -1.18 -10.40
C PHE A 56 3.23 -0.17 -11.52
N TYR A 57 2.04 0.44 -11.54
CA TYR A 57 1.62 1.38 -12.59
C TYR A 57 1.88 2.86 -12.23
N CYS A 58 2.94 3.16 -11.48
CA CYS A 58 3.35 4.55 -11.24
C CYS A 58 4.00 5.19 -12.48
N ASP A 59 3.99 6.53 -12.57
CA ASP A 59 4.53 7.29 -13.70
C ASP A 59 5.96 6.87 -14.09
N ARG A 60 6.81 6.60 -13.09
CA ARG A 60 8.18 6.12 -13.31
C ARG A 60 8.21 4.77 -14.03
N ASN A 61 7.41 3.80 -13.58
CA ASN A 61 7.38 2.47 -14.16
C ASN A 61 6.74 2.49 -15.55
N VAL A 62 5.67 3.26 -15.73
CA VAL A 62 5.02 3.45 -17.04
C VAL A 62 5.99 4.09 -18.03
N ALA A 63 6.73 5.14 -17.64
CA ALA A 63 7.77 5.74 -18.49
C ALA A 63 8.89 4.74 -18.85
N ARG A 64 9.27 3.88 -17.90
CA ARG A 64 10.22 2.79 -18.15
C ARG A 64 9.67 1.79 -19.15
N LEU A 65 8.39 1.40 -19.04
CA LEU A 65 7.72 0.50 -19.98
C LEU A 65 7.68 1.11 -21.39
N HIS A 66 7.28 2.37 -21.54
CA HIS A 66 7.31 3.07 -22.83
C HIS A 66 8.70 3.09 -23.46
N SER A 67 9.73 3.38 -22.65
CA SER A 67 11.12 3.39 -23.13
C SER A 67 11.56 2.00 -23.57
N SER A 68 11.18 0.95 -22.82
CA SER A 68 11.48 -0.44 -23.19
C SER A 68 10.74 -0.89 -24.44
N ILE A 69 9.47 -0.49 -24.63
CA ILE A 69 8.68 -0.77 -25.84
C ILE A 69 9.31 -0.08 -27.04
N ALA A 70 9.68 1.20 -26.95
CA ALA A 70 10.32 1.91 -28.04
C ALA A 70 11.66 1.28 -28.45
N LYS A 71 12.47 0.83 -27.47
CA LYS A 71 13.71 0.08 -27.73
C LYS A 71 13.44 -1.27 -28.38
N ALA A 72 12.39 -1.96 -27.96
CA ALA A 72 11.93 -3.20 -28.58
C ALA A 72 11.55 -3.00 -30.05
N GLU A 73 10.75 -1.98 -30.33
CA GLU A 73 10.33 -1.60 -31.68
C GLU A 73 11.50 -1.14 -32.55
N ALA A 74 12.50 -0.49 -31.96
CA ALA A 74 13.75 -0.11 -32.63
C ALA A 74 14.72 -1.28 -32.85
N GLY A 75 14.43 -2.46 -32.30
CA GLY A 75 15.29 -3.65 -32.40
C GLY A 75 16.52 -3.62 -31.48
N GLU A 76 16.55 -2.73 -30.48
CA GLU A 76 17.65 -2.56 -29.51
C GLU A 76 17.52 -3.50 -28.29
N LEU A 77 16.99 -4.72 -28.49
CA LEU A 77 16.89 -5.71 -27.43
C LEU A 77 18.05 -6.69 -27.52
N GLU A 78 18.69 -6.93 -26.39
CA GLU A 78 19.68 -8.01 -26.25
C GLU A 78 18.96 -9.30 -25.86
N ARG A 79 19.21 -10.35 -26.64
CA ARG A 79 18.67 -11.67 -26.34
C ARG A 79 19.53 -12.30 -25.25
N HIS A 80 18.94 -12.55 -24.10
CA HIS A 80 19.58 -13.33 -23.05
C HIS A 80 19.02 -14.76 -23.05
N GLU A 81 19.89 -15.72 -22.78
CA GLU A 81 19.50 -17.11 -22.49
C GLU A 81 18.66 -17.15 -21.20
N LEU A 82 17.86 -18.20 -21.05
CA LEU A 82 17.13 -18.44 -19.81
C LEU A 82 18.13 -18.53 -18.65
N ILE A 83 17.87 -17.79 -17.58
CA ILE A 83 18.64 -17.93 -16.35
C ILE A 83 18.16 -19.23 -15.70
N GLU A 84 19.01 -20.26 -15.71
CA GLU A 84 18.80 -21.46 -14.90
C GLU A 84 18.99 -21.11 -13.40
N GLU A 85 18.19 -21.74 -12.54
CA GLU A 85 18.18 -21.53 -11.07
C GLU A 85 19.54 -21.73 -10.39
#